data_AF-A0A9E3P3Y5-F1
#
_entry.id   AF-A0A9E3P3Y5-F1
#
_cell.length_a   1.000
_cell.length_b   1.000
_cell.length_c   1.000
_cell.angle_alpha   90.00
_cell.angle_beta   90.00
_cell.angle_gamma   90.00
#
_symmetry.space_group_name_H-M   'P 1'
#
loop_
_entity.id
_entity.type
_entity.pdbx_description
1 polymer ?
#
loop_
_entity_poly.entity_id
_entity_poly.type
_entity_poly.pdbx_seq_one_letter_code
_entity_poly.pdbx_strand_id
1 'polypeptide(L)'
;WSCFTCIATEHANALHDRGEDAEALAFLDQRAAELVASGKADGIYSLARSRMESLIALGRHEEALAFLAEDEKRGPDDEHHRRWRRIERARLLVRLGRADEARSALPGPDEIEATPVYFRAWADAAEHLVRAGAMKNDFRLGATLRRFVEKLARQGVGRITLELAEVSAHLALERGAPHVARRALASMEAASALLHRPLDALDRIGKLRDALARVADASLVAMPETPSLALSSLANDTSRDPERELLFLEAAAARFPDDVDVAMALAECQLASGFEKEAVANLDAFQQRIPADDVVMRLGSLLLSDPQALATLVARHHERAADDASRAVGEWLLARGAHAREEWGESRTHLDLVLAARPDAVNARLMHAEASRRLGDHRAALMKLDEAIALAPESAPAHWDLMVVATVLGEHARVRASAKRVGFDFEGEGPIDERLGLCRIRYPDETRDCWAIRTSPVTARIVEIASPPRPLRYRDVVVFDAVPLNPPPATDEERRHHAHVYPFVTTLTHGNYRAYFLDGIHPGEDVVEEITAALKAVSCELELMSSDEYEVQGQRGIFAGIALPASASEIDACAALARVVDTRQLTFAGLARAAGDEARAEKHEALAEELRL
;
A
#
# COMPACT_ATOMS: atom_id res chain seq x y z
N TRP A 1 15.20 -12.18 24.60
CA TRP A 1 16.04 -12.65 23.46
C TRP A 1 16.04 -11.66 22.30
N SER A 2 14.99 -10.88 22.09
CA SER A 2 15.04 -9.68 21.23
C SER A 2 16.24 -8.78 21.56
N CYS A 3 16.52 -8.50 22.84
CA CYS A 3 17.71 -7.72 23.20
C CYS A 3 19.04 -8.41 22.86
N PHE A 4 19.10 -9.75 22.84
CA PHE A 4 20.32 -10.50 22.48
C PHE A 4 20.61 -10.36 20.99
N THR A 5 19.61 -10.56 20.13
CA THR A 5 19.76 -10.39 18.68
C THR A 5 20.00 -8.93 18.29
N CYS A 6 19.35 -7.97 18.97
CA CYS A 6 19.62 -6.55 18.76
C CYS A 6 21.07 -6.19 19.10
N ILE A 7 21.57 -6.55 20.29
CA ILE A 7 22.96 -6.25 20.68
C ILE A 7 23.96 -6.93 19.74
N ALA A 8 23.68 -8.17 19.32
CA ALA A 8 24.52 -8.87 18.36
C ALA A 8 24.55 -8.16 16.99
N THR A 9 23.40 -7.69 16.51
CA THR A 9 23.27 -6.94 15.26
C THR A 9 24.05 -5.64 15.32
N GLU A 10 23.90 -4.85 16.39
CA GLU A 10 24.63 -3.60 16.57
C GLU A 10 26.15 -3.81 16.68
N HIS A 11 26.59 -4.88 17.36
CA HIS A 11 28.01 -5.23 17.42
C HIS A 11 28.58 -5.59 16.04
N ALA A 12 27.87 -6.43 15.28
CA ALA A 12 28.27 -6.80 13.93
C ALA A 12 28.29 -5.59 12.97
N ASN A 13 27.31 -4.69 13.08
CA ASN A 13 27.28 -3.45 12.30
C ASN A 13 28.48 -2.55 12.64
N ALA A 14 28.86 -2.46 13.92
CA ALA A 14 30.03 -1.67 14.32
C ALA A 14 31.37 -2.25 13.80
N LEU A 15 31.48 -3.57 13.65
CA LEU A 15 32.61 -4.23 13.00
C LEU A 15 32.61 -3.98 11.49
N HIS A 16 31.44 -4.11 10.84
CA HIS A 16 31.24 -3.78 9.43
C HIS A 16 31.63 -2.32 9.11
N ASP A 17 31.23 -1.36 9.95
CA ASP A 17 31.58 0.06 9.79
C ASP A 17 33.11 0.33 9.86
N ARG A 18 33.90 -0.60 10.42
CA ARG A 18 35.37 -0.56 10.44
C ARG A 18 36.03 -1.34 9.31
N GLY A 19 35.24 -2.01 8.46
CA GLY A 19 35.73 -2.93 7.43
C GLY A 19 36.18 -4.29 7.97
N GLU A 20 35.76 -4.66 9.19
CA GLU A 20 36.11 -5.93 9.84
C GLU A 20 35.06 -7.02 9.52
N ASP A 21 34.68 -7.17 8.25
CA ASP A 21 33.55 -8.01 7.80
C ASP A 21 33.70 -9.50 8.12
N ALA A 22 34.93 -10.02 8.07
CA ALA A 22 35.20 -11.41 8.42
C ALA A 22 34.94 -11.69 9.90
N GLU A 23 35.28 -10.73 10.77
CA GLU A 23 35.03 -10.83 12.22
C GLU A 23 33.53 -10.66 12.52
N ALA A 24 32.86 -9.72 11.84
CA ALA A 24 31.42 -9.54 11.94
C ALA A 24 30.65 -10.83 11.58
N LEU A 25 31.01 -11.47 10.46
CA LEU A 25 30.38 -12.71 10.02
C LEU A 25 30.63 -13.85 11.02
N ALA A 26 31.87 -14.05 11.46
CA ALA A 26 32.22 -15.09 12.42
C ALA A 26 31.49 -14.90 13.76
N PHE A 27 31.35 -13.66 14.22
CA PHE A 27 30.58 -13.32 15.41
C PHE A 27 29.09 -13.69 15.23
N LEU A 28 28.48 -13.29 14.11
CA LEU A 28 27.07 -13.60 13.81
C LEU A 28 26.83 -15.12 13.68
N ASP A 29 27.76 -15.85 13.07
CA ASP A 29 27.75 -17.33 13.01
C ASP A 29 27.72 -17.94 14.42
N GLN A 30 28.57 -17.46 15.32
CA GLN A 30 28.60 -17.92 16.70
C GLN A 30 27.28 -17.62 17.42
N ARG A 31 26.73 -16.41 17.27
CA ARG A 31 25.43 -16.04 17.87
C ARG A 31 24.28 -16.90 17.33
N ALA A 32 24.29 -17.21 16.04
CA ALA A 32 23.32 -18.10 15.41
C ALA A 32 23.42 -19.54 15.97
N ALA A 33 24.64 -20.06 16.15
CA ALA A 33 24.84 -21.38 16.76
C ALA A 33 24.32 -21.45 18.21
N GLU A 34 24.53 -20.40 19.02
CA GLU A 34 23.99 -20.30 20.38
C GLU A 34 22.45 -20.26 20.41
N LEU A 35 21.82 -19.60 19.43
CA LEU A 35 20.36 -19.60 19.26
C LEU A 35 19.82 -20.99 18.94
N VAL A 36 20.46 -21.72 18.03
CA VAL A 36 20.09 -23.11 17.72
C VAL A 36 20.26 -24.01 18.95
N ALA A 37 21.41 -23.94 19.62
CA ALA A 37 21.71 -24.76 20.79
C ALA A 37 20.75 -24.52 21.97
N SER A 38 20.15 -23.34 22.05
CA SER A 38 19.16 -22.97 23.07
C SER A 38 17.69 -23.24 22.66
N GLY A 39 17.46 -23.93 21.53
CA GLY A 39 16.13 -24.26 21.02
C GLY A 39 15.37 -23.07 20.44
N LYS A 40 16.08 -22.03 19.98
CA LYS A 40 15.52 -20.77 19.45
C LYS A 40 15.98 -20.48 18.03
N ALA A 41 15.91 -21.50 17.17
CA ALA A 41 16.37 -21.43 15.79
C ALA A 41 15.74 -20.26 15.00
N ASP A 42 14.49 -19.90 15.27
CA ASP A 42 13.80 -18.78 14.61
C ASP A 42 14.48 -17.42 14.85
N GLY A 43 15.24 -17.28 15.93
CA GLY A 43 15.99 -16.05 16.24
C GLY A 43 17.11 -15.74 15.23
N ILE A 44 17.53 -16.72 14.42
CA ILE A 44 18.58 -16.55 13.40
C ILE A 44 18.12 -15.54 12.34
N TYR A 45 16.84 -15.52 11.99
CA TYR A 45 16.30 -14.61 10.98
C TYR A 45 16.38 -13.14 11.41
N SER A 46 16.44 -12.87 12.71
CA SER A 46 16.71 -11.50 13.22
C SER A 46 18.14 -11.02 12.94
N LEU A 47 19.08 -11.94 12.67
CA LEU A 47 20.49 -11.64 12.34
C LEU A 47 20.73 -11.58 10.82
N ALA A 48 19.73 -11.95 10.02
CA ALA A 48 19.86 -12.18 8.59
C ALA A 48 20.41 -10.97 7.82
N ARG A 49 19.98 -9.76 8.16
CA ARG A 49 20.40 -8.53 7.47
C ARG A 49 21.89 -8.22 7.67
N SER A 50 22.37 -8.19 8.92
CA SER A 50 23.80 -7.94 9.17
C SER A 50 24.68 -9.05 8.60
N ARG A 51 24.20 -10.30 8.66
CA ARG A 51 24.90 -11.43 8.01
C ARG A 51 25.01 -11.22 6.51
N MET A 52 23.92 -10.79 5.86
CA MET A 52 23.88 -10.51 4.44
C MET A 52 24.88 -9.43 4.04
N GLU A 53 24.95 -8.34 4.81
CA GLU A 53 25.91 -7.26 4.54
C GLU A 53 27.37 -7.74 4.64
N SER A 54 27.72 -8.53 5.67
CA SER A 54 29.08 -9.08 5.79
C SER A 54 29.41 -10.06 4.66
N LEU A 55 28.47 -10.91 4.23
CA LEU A 55 28.69 -11.83 3.11
C LEU A 55 28.90 -11.09 1.79
N ILE A 56 28.12 -10.04 1.53
CA ILE A 56 28.27 -9.19 0.35
C ILE A 56 29.63 -8.48 0.38
N ALA A 57 30.02 -7.89 1.51
CA ALA A 57 31.30 -7.21 1.64
C ALA A 57 32.51 -8.13 1.42
N LEU A 58 32.40 -9.41 1.83
CA LEU A 58 33.41 -10.45 1.62
C LEU A 58 33.39 -11.06 0.20
N GLY A 59 32.45 -10.67 -0.66
CA GLY A 59 32.30 -11.25 -2.00
C GLY A 59 31.75 -12.68 -2.02
N ARG A 60 31.19 -13.18 -0.91
CA ARG A 60 30.65 -14.55 -0.76
C ARG A 60 29.20 -14.64 -1.26
N HIS A 61 28.98 -14.23 -2.51
CA HIS A 61 27.64 -14.03 -3.07
C HIS A 61 26.83 -15.32 -3.24
N GLU A 62 27.46 -16.42 -3.65
CA GLU A 62 26.79 -17.72 -3.80
C GLU A 62 26.28 -18.25 -2.46
N GLU A 63 27.05 -18.09 -1.40
CA GLU A 63 26.66 -18.49 -0.05
C GLU A 63 25.51 -17.64 0.48
N ALA A 64 25.55 -16.33 0.26
CA ALA A 64 24.46 -15.42 0.58
C ALA A 64 23.17 -15.80 -0.17
N LEU A 65 23.27 -16.19 -1.44
CA LEU A 65 22.12 -16.61 -2.24
C LEU A 65 21.54 -17.95 -1.74
N ALA A 66 22.41 -18.88 -1.32
CA ALA A 66 21.98 -20.14 -0.71
C ALA A 66 21.27 -19.91 0.63
N PHE A 67 21.80 -19.02 1.47
CA PHE A 67 21.15 -18.60 2.72
C PHE A 67 19.75 -18.02 2.46
N LEU A 68 19.62 -17.17 1.44
CA LEU A 68 18.34 -16.57 1.08
C LEU A 68 17.28 -17.60 0.64
N ALA A 69 17.72 -18.63 -0.10
CA ALA A 69 16.84 -19.72 -0.53
C ALA A 69 16.37 -20.60 0.65
N GLU A 70 17.17 -20.70 1.70
CA GLU A 70 16.79 -21.40 2.93
C GLU A 70 15.85 -20.56 3.80
N ASP A 71 16.14 -19.25 3.94
CA ASP A 71 15.27 -18.27 4.61
C ASP A 71 13.87 -18.23 3.97
N GLU A 72 13.76 -18.35 2.65
CA GLU A 72 12.46 -18.39 1.97
C GLU A 72 11.64 -19.65 2.30
N LYS A 73 12.29 -20.78 2.61
CA LYS A 73 11.61 -22.04 2.93
C LYS A 73 11.20 -22.15 4.39
N ARG A 74 11.99 -21.56 5.29
CA ARG A 74 11.88 -21.79 6.75
C ARG A 74 11.72 -20.52 7.57
N GLY A 75 11.91 -19.35 6.97
CA GLY A 75 11.79 -18.06 7.63
C GLY A 75 10.36 -17.51 7.58
N PRO A 76 10.14 -16.32 8.15
CA PRO A 76 8.84 -15.65 8.12
C PRO A 76 8.37 -15.36 6.69
N ASP A 77 7.06 -15.51 6.46
CA ASP A 77 6.39 -15.24 5.19
C ASP A 77 5.40 -14.07 5.28
N ASP A 78 5.79 -12.99 5.97
CA ASP A 78 5.10 -11.71 5.84
C ASP A 78 5.65 -10.88 4.66
N GLU A 79 4.91 -9.84 4.30
CA GLU A 79 5.22 -8.98 3.15
C GLU A 79 6.59 -8.28 3.29
N HIS A 80 6.98 -7.89 4.50
CA HIS A 80 8.26 -7.23 4.75
C HIS A 80 9.43 -8.18 4.45
N HIS A 81 9.33 -9.45 4.87
CA HIS A 81 10.38 -10.44 4.59
C HIS A 81 10.44 -10.83 3.11
N ARG A 82 9.29 -11.03 2.44
CA ARG A 82 9.25 -11.26 0.99
C ARG A 82 9.92 -10.13 0.21
N ARG A 83 9.62 -8.88 0.57
CA ARG A 83 10.20 -7.69 -0.08
C ARG A 83 11.70 -7.57 0.19
N TRP A 84 12.13 -7.77 1.44
CA TRP A 84 13.55 -7.81 1.78
C TRP A 84 14.30 -8.86 0.94
N ARG A 85 13.78 -10.09 0.86
CA ARG A 85 14.41 -11.15 0.06
C ARG A 85 14.55 -10.79 -1.41
N ARG A 86 13.53 -10.18 -2.02
CA ARG A 86 13.58 -9.72 -3.42
C ARG A 86 14.71 -8.71 -3.66
N ILE A 87 14.91 -7.76 -2.74
CA ILE A 87 15.98 -6.76 -2.84
C ILE A 87 17.36 -7.41 -2.69
N GLU A 88 17.57 -8.25 -1.67
CA GLU A 88 18.86 -8.93 -1.48
C GLU A 88 19.18 -9.86 -2.64
N ARG A 89 18.18 -10.58 -3.17
CA ARG A 89 18.32 -11.40 -4.37
C ARG A 89 18.82 -10.58 -5.56
N ALA A 90 18.26 -9.39 -5.79
CA ALA A 90 18.73 -8.50 -6.85
C ALA A 90 20.19 -8.07 -6.62
N ARG A 91 20.57 -7.68 -5.39
CA ARG A 91 21.95 -7.30 -5.03
C ARG A 91 22.96 -8.42 -5.29
N LEU A 92 22.58 -9.66 -5.02
CA LEU A 92 23.44 -10.84 -5.18
C LEU A 92 23.54 -11.26 -6.65
N LEU A 93 22.40 -11.38 -7.34
CA LEU A 93 22.35 -11.83 -8.73
C LEU A 93 23.14 -10.91 -9.66
N VAL A 94 23.07 -9.59 -9.47
CA VAL A 94 23.82 -8.64 -10.31
C VAL A 94 25.33 -8.79 -10.13
N ARG A 95 25.79 -9.08 -8.90
CA ARG A 95 27.21 -9.35 -8.60
C ARG A 95 27.71 -10.70 -9.10
N LEU A 96 26.79 -11.64 -9.32
CA LEU A 96 27.05 -12.92 -9.98
C LEU A 96 26.97 -12.84 -11.52
N GLY A 97 26.80 -11.64 -12.08
CA GLY A 97 26.69 -11.43 -13.53
C GLY A 97 25.32 -11.80 -14.13
N ARG A 98 24.31 -12.09 -13.29
CA ARG A 98 22.94 -12.46 -13.70
C ARG A 98 22.03 -11.24 -13.70
N ALA A 99 22.38 -10.25 -14.53
CA ALA A 99 21.81 -8.91 -14.46
C ALA A 99 20.31 -8.85 -14.81
N ASP A 100 19.83 -9.64 -15.78
CA ASP A 100 18.41 -9.68 -16.16
C ASP A 100 17.53 -10.28 -15.06
N GLU A 101 18.01 -11.34 -14.41
CA GLU A 101 17.34 -11.96 -13.28
C GLU A 101 17.33 -11.02 -12.06
N ALA A 102 18.44 -10.32 -11.83
CA ALA A 102 18.53 -9.29 -10.80
C ALA A 102 17.54 -8.15 -11.04
N ARG A 103 17.42 -7.68 -12.29
CA ARG A 103 16.45 -6.65 -12.67
C ARG A 103 15.00 -7.11 -12.45
N SER A 104 14.71 -8.37 -12.76
CA SER A 104 13.38 -8.97 -12.56
C SER A 104 13.04 -9.15 -11.07
N ALA A 105 14.05 -9.42 -10.23
CA ALA A 105 13.86 -9.58 -8.80
C ALA A 105 13.61 -8.25 -8.06
N LEU A 106 14.26 -7.16 -8.48
CA LEU A 106 14.23 -5.86 -7.80
C LEU A 106 12.81 -5.26 -7.80
N PRO A 107 12.20 -4.98 -6.63
CA PRO A 107 10.91 -4.30 -6.55
C PRO A 107 10.95 -2.89 -7.16
N GLY A 108 9.80 -2.46 -7.68
CA GLY A 108 9.62 -1.07 -8.11
C GLY A 108 9.78 -0.09 -6.94
N PRO A 109 10.14 1.18 -7.20
CA PRO A 109 10.35 2.17 -6.15
C PRO A 109 9.10 2.40 -5.29
N ASP A 110 7.91 2.41 -5.91
CA ASP A 110 6.64 2.62 -5.22
C ASP A 110 6.34 1.50 -4.19
N GLU A 111 6.85 0.28 -4.42
CA GLU A 111 6.70 -0.85 -3.50
C GLU A 111 7.51 -0.66 -2.21
N ILE A 112 8.59 0.14 -2.24
CA ILE A 112 9.53 0.30 -1.11
C ILE A 112 9.47 1.69 -0.48
N GLU A 113 8.89 2.68 -1.16
CA GLU A 113 8.94 4.09 -0.75
C GLU A 113 8.39 4.34 0.65
N ALA A 114 7.39 3.55 1.08
CA ALA A 114 6.83 3.62 2.43
C ALA A 114 7.83 3.25 3.54
N THR A 115 8.84 2.41 3.26
CA THR A 115 9.70 1.78 4.27
C THR A 115 11.19 2.12 4.06
N PRO A 116 11.73 3.16 4.74
CA PRO A 116 13.10 3.66 4.52
C PRO A 116 14.22 2.64 4.72
N VAL A 117 13.96 1.57 5.47
CA VAL A 117 14.93 0.50 5.73
C VAL A 117 15.45 -0.17 4.44
N TYR A 118 14.69 -0.10 3.35
CA TYR A 118 15.06 -0.70 2.07
C TYR A 118 15.92 0.21 1.19
N PHE A 119 15.98 1.51 1.45
CA PHE A 119 16.54 2.48 0.50
C PHE A 119 18.01 2.23 0.19
N ARG A 120 18.82 1.92 1.20
CA ARG A 120 20.25 1.63 1.02
C ARG A 120 20.47 0.40 0.13
N ALA A 121 19.84 -0.71 0.48
CA ALA A 121 19.98 -1.98 -0.23
C ALA A 121 19.42 -1.91 -1.66
N TRP A 122 18.31 -1.19 -1.86
CA TRP A 122 17.73 -0.98 -3.18
C TRP A 122 18.64 -0.12 -4.06
N ALA A 123 19.20 0.97 -3.52
CA ALA A 123 20.10 1.84 -4.26
C ALA A 123 21.41 1.16 -4.64
N ASP A 124 21.95 0.32 -3.75
CA ASP A 124 23.10 -0.54 -4.05
C ASP A 124 22.80 -1.48 -5.22
N ALA A 125 21.65 -2.16 -5.22
CA ALA A 125 21.23 -3.00 -6.35
C ALA A 125 21.08 -2.19 -7.64
N ALA A 126 20.46 -1.02 -7.57
CA ALA A 126 20.23 -0.15 -8.72
C ALA A 126 21.55 0.36 -9.33
N GLU A 127 22.50 0.79 -8.50
CA GLU A 127 23.84 1.22 -8.96
C GLU A 127 24.56 0.08 -9.69
N HIS A 128 24.55 -1.13 -9.15
CA HIS A 128 25.19 -2.28 -9.80
C HIS A 128 24.48 -2.68 -11.09
N LEU A 129 23.15 -2.61 -11.13
CA LEU A 129 22.35 -2.87 -12.34
C LEU A 129 22.63 -1.85 -13.44
N VAL A 130 22.82 -0.57 -13.07
CA VAL A 130 23.26 0.48 -14.01
C VAL A 130 24.62 0.14 -14.59
N ARG A 131 25.59 -0.21 -13.75
CA ARG A 131 26.95 -0.59 -14.19
C ARG A 131 26.96 -1.84 -15.07
N ALA A 132 26.04 -2.77 -14.83
CA ALA A 132 25.84 -3.97 -15.64
C ALA A 132 25.05 -3.71 -16.95
N GLY A 133 24.53 -2.49 -17.16
CA GLY A 133 23.72 -2.16 -18.33
C GLY A 133 22.27 -2.70 -18.30
N ALA A 134 21.85 -3.31 -17.19
CA ALA A 134 20.50 -3.87 -17.00
C ALA A 134 19.48 -2.87 -16.42
N MET A 135 19.94 -1.66 -16.08
CA MET A 135 19.08 -0.54 -15.71
C MET A 135 19.62 0.75 -16.34
N LYS A 136 18.72 1.61 -16.84
CA LYS A 136 19.09 2.90 -17.42
C LYS A 136 19.45 3.90 -16.32
N ASN A 137 20.60 4.58 -16.44
CA ASN A 137 20.92 5.76 -15.64
C ASN A 137 20.24 6.99 -16.26
N ASP A 138 18.99 7.24 -15.88
CA ASP A 138 18.22 8.41 -16.35
C ASP A 138 17.73 9.28 -15.18
N PHE A 139 17.09 10.40 -15.51
CA PHE A 139 16.56 11.34 -14.54
C PHE A 139 15.50 10.72 -13.61
N ARG A 140 14.79 9.66 -14.04
CA ARG A 140 13.77 9.00 -13.22
C ARG A 140 14.41 8.22 -12.08
N LEU A 141 15.50 7.51 -12.37
CA LEU A 141 16.33 6.91 -11.32
C LEU A 141 16.91 7.98 -10.40
N GLY A 142 17.43 9.08 -10.97
CA GLY A 142 17.93 10.22 -10.22
C GLY A 142 16.89 10.80 -9.24
N ALA A 143 15.68 11.05 -9.72
CA ALA A 143 14.57 11.57 -8.91
C ALA A 143 14.17 10.60 -7.79
N THR A 144 14.18 9.29 -8.07
CA THR A 144 13.91 8.24 -7.09
C THR A 144 14.94 8.26 -5.95
N LEU A 145 16.23 8.27 -6.28
CA LEU A 145 17.30 8.34 -5.29
C LEU A 145 17.22 9.63 -4.46
N ARG A 146 16.88 10.76 -5.08
CA ARG A 146 16.68 12.03 -4.37
C ARG A 146 15.52 11.98 -3.39
N ARG A 147 14.36 11.43 -3.77
CA ARG A 147 13.24 11.26 -2.83
C ARG A 147 13.65 10.44 -1.60
N PHE A 148 14.44 9.38 -1.79
CA PHE A 148 14.97 8.60 -0.68
C PHE A 148 15.92 9.40 0.22
N VAL A 149 16.87 10.15 -0.38
CA VAL A 149 17.79 11.05 0.35
C VAL A 149 17.00 12.08 1.16
N GLU A 150 16.03 12.76 0.56
CA GLU A 150 15.23 13.78 1.23
C GLU A 150 14.37 13.22 2.37
N LYS A 151 13.79 12.02 2.19
CA LYS A 151 13.01 11.36 3.23
C LYS A 151 13.88 11.00 4.44
N LEU A 152 15.07 10.43 4.22
CA LEU A 152 16.01 10.11 5.29
C LEU A 152 16.56 11.37 5.99
N ALA A 153 16.87 12.42 5.21
CA ALA A 153 17.34 13.70 5.73
C ALA A 153 16.30 14.34 6.66
N ARG A 154 15.01 14.33 6.28
CA ARG A 154 13.91 14.84 7.14
C ARG A 154 13.77 14.05 8.44
N GLN A 155 14.11 12.77 8.43
CA GLN A 155 14.08 11.90 9.62
C GLN A 155 15.36 12.02 10.47
N GLY A 156 16.33 12.85 10.08
CA GLY A 156 17.58 13.04 10.82
C GLY A 156 18.56 11.87 10.70
N VAL A 157 18.39 10.98 9.72
CA VAL A 157 19.28 9.82 9.52
C VAL A 157 20.55 10.28 8.82
N GLY A 158 21.65 10.51 9.55
CA GLY A 158 22.89 11.04 8.98
C GLY A 158 23.60 10.10 8.00
N ARG A 159 24.06 8.93 8.48
CA ARG A 159 25.01 8.09 7.73
C ARG A 159 24.45 7.56 6.41
N ILE A 160 23.24 7.00 6.45
CA ILE A 160 22.59 6.43 5.26
C ILE A 160 22.24 7.53 4.25
N THR A 161 21.83 8.72 4.70
CA THR A 161 21.60 9.86 3.81
C THR A 161 22.87 10.24 3.05
N LEU A 162 24.03 10.28 3.72
CA LEU A 162 25.32 10.58 3.09
C LEU A 162 25.68 9.54 2.04
N GLU A 163 25.58 8.25 2.38
CA GLU A 163 25.88 7.14 1.46
C GLU A 163 25.00 7.18 0.21
N LEU A 164 23.71 7.39 0.40
CA LEU A 164 22.75 7.41 -0.69
C LEU A 164 22.89 8.65 -1.57
N ALA A 165 23.19 9.79 -0.96
CA ALA A 165 23.49 11.02 -1.69
C ALA A 165 24.77 10.88 -2.52
N GLU A 166 25.78 10.16 -2.04
CA GLU A 166 26.99 9.88 -2.82
C GLU A 166 26.68 9.03 -4.08
N VAL A 167 25.90 7.94 -3.93
CA VAL A 167 25.46 7.11 -5.08
C VAL A 167 24.70 7.98 -6.10
N SER A 168 23.77 8.81 -5.61
CA SER A 168 23.01 9.75 -6.45
C SER A 168 23.93 10.72 -7.19
N ALA A 169 24.97 11.24 -6.53
CA ALA A 169 25.93 12.17 -7.11
C ALA A 169 26.81 11.52 -8.19
N HIS A 170 27.33 10.32 -7.93
CA HIS A 170 28.13 9.59 -8.92
C HIS A 170 27.33 9.26 -10.18
N LEU A 171 26.12 8.72 -10.02
CA LEU A 171 25.24 8.45 -11.15
C LEU A 171 24.86 9.72 -11.91
N ALA A 172 24.69 10.85 -11.20
CA ALA A 172 24.44 12.15 -11.84
C ALA A 172 25.63 12.63 -12.67
N LEU A 173 26.86 12.49 -12.17
CA LEU A 173 28.07 12.81 -12.92
C LEU A 173 28.20 11.92 -14.16
N GLU A 174 27.97 10.61 -14.02
CA GLU A 174 28.04 9.64 -15.13
C GLU A 174 27.06 9.96 -16.28
N ARG A 175 25.86 10.46 -15.96
CA ARG A 175 24.86 10.87 -16.97
C ARG A 175 25.00 12.31 -17.47
N GLY A 176 25.98 13.06 -16.96
CA GLY A 176 26.27 14.43 -17.39
C GLY A 176 25.40 15.51 -16.72
N ALA A 177 24.95 15.30 -15.48
CA ALA A 177 24.14 16.24 -14.70
C ALA A 177 24.92 16.80 -13.48
N PRO A 178 25.98 17.61 -13.66
CA PRO A 178 26.84 18.08 -12.57
C PRO A 178 26.10 18.97 -11.55
N HIS A 179 25.10 19.73 -11.98
CA HIS A 179 24.29 20.57 -11.08
C HIS A 179 23.42 19.74 -10.12
N VAL A 180 22.98 18.55 -10.54
CA VAL A 180 22.31 17.58 -9.64
C VAL A 180 23.32 17.00 -8.66
N ALA A 181 24.51 16.63 -9.13
CA ALA A 181 25.57 16.13 -8.27
C ALA A 181 26.00 17.15 -7.19
N ARG A 182 25.99 18.46 -7.50
CA ARG A 182 26.24 19.52 -6.50
C ARG A 182 25.20 19.55 -5.39
N ARG A 183 23.92 19.36 -5.72
CA ARG A 183 22.83 19.29 -4.72
C ARG A 183 22.93 18.04 -3.86
N ALA A 184 23.31 16.91 -4.47
CA ALA A 184 23.60 15.68 -3.74
C ALA A 184 24.80 15.86 -2.79
N LEU A 185 25.87 16.54 -3.24
CA LEU A 185 27.00 16.92 -2.38
C LEU A 185 26.55 17.80 -1.19
N ALA A 186 25.71 18.81 -1.42
CA ALA A 186 25.16 19.62 -0.33
C ALA A 186 24.36 18.77 0.68
N SER A 187 23.64 17.75 0.20
CA SER A 187 22.96 16.77 1.06
C SER A 187 23.93 15.92 1.87
N MET A 188 25.07 15.51 1.28
CA MET A 188 26.14 14.81 2.01
C MET A 188 26.76 15.69 3.10
N GLU A 189 27.00 16.97 2.82
CA GLU A 189 27.55 17.93 3.78
C GLU A 189 26.60 18.15 4.96
N ALA A 190 25.31 18.35 4.68
CA ALA A 190 24.29 18.49 5.71
C ALA A 190 24.16 17.21 6.56
N ALA A 191 24.16 16.03 5.93
CA ALA A 191 24.10 14.75 6.62
C ALA A 191 25.35 14.48 7.47
N SER A 192 26.53 14.89 7.00
CA SER A 192 27.79 14.77 7.75
C SER A 192 27.77 15.60 9.03
N ALA A 193 27.08 16.74 9.05
CA ALA A 193 26.95 17.58 10.25
C ALA A 193 26.15 16.91 11.37
N LEU A 194 25.35 15.88 11.05
CA LEU A 194 24.58 15.09 12.03
C LEU A 194 25.42 13.95 12.66
N LEU A 195 26.61 13.65 12.14
CA LEU A 195 27.43 12.53 12.60
C LEU A 195 28.28 12.91 13.80
N HIS A 196 28.08 12.23 14.93
CA HIS A 196 28.94 12.42 16.12
C HIS A 196 30.40 11.99 15.86
N ARG A 197 30.62 10.96 15.03
CA ARG A 197 31.94 10.56 14.52
C ARG A 197 31.85 10.41 13.00
N PRO A 198 32.48 11.30 12.21
CA PRO A 198 32.30 11.30 10.75
C PRO A 198 33.03 10.13 10.06
N LEU A 199 34.04 9.52 10.68
CA LEU A 199 34.83 8.43 10.09
C LEU A 199 35.35 8.82 8.69
N ASP A 200 35.00 8.05 7.66
CA ASP A 200 35.32 8.24 6.24
C ASP A 200 34.47 9.31 5.52
N ALA A 201 33.45 9.89 6.17
CA ALA A 201 32.52 10.83 5.55
C ALA A 201 33.20 12.03 4.89
N LEU A 202 34.19 12.63 5.57
CA LEU A 202 34.89 13.82 5.07
C LEU A 202 35.76 13.50 3.84
N ASP A 203 36.37 12.32 3.80
CA ASP A 203 37.16 11.85 2.66
C ASP A 203 36.27 11.63 1.43
N ARG A 204 35.10 11.00 1.62
CA ARG A 204 34.09 10.81 0.56
C ARG A 204 33.58 12.13 -0.01
N ILE A 205 33.24 13.09 0.86
CA ILE A 205 32.87 14.46 0.46
C ILE A 205 34.00 15.13 -0.33
N GLY A 206 35.25 15.00 0.12
CA GLY A 206 36.42 15.54 -0.57
C GLY A 206 36.59 14.98 -1.98
N LYS A 207 36.51 13.65 -2.12
CA LYS A 207 36.59 12.96 -3.43
C LYS A 207 35.51 13.42 -4.41
N LEU A 208 34.27 13.60 -3.94
CA LEU A 208 33.18 14.08 -4.78
C LEU A 208 33.37 15.56 -5.18
N ARG A 209 33.84 16.42 -4.27
CA ARG A 209 34.20 17.82 -4.60
C ARG A 209 35.27 17.88 -5.69
N ASP A 210 36.30 17.06 -5.57
CA ASP A 210 37.36 16.99 -6.57
C ASP A 210 36.84 16.48 -7.93
N ALA A 211 35.92 15.51 -7.91
CA ALA A 211 35.26 15.04 -9.13
C ALA A 211 34.43 16.14 -9.80
N LEU A 212 33.67 16.90 -9.02
CA LEU A 212 32.87 18.04 -9.49
C LEU A 212 33.75 19.17 -10.04
N ALA A 213 34.88 19.47 -9.42
CA ALA A 213 35.81 20.51 -9.86
C ALA A 213 36.46 20.19 -11.22
N ARG A 214 36.55 18.89 -11.59
CA ARG A 214 37.06 18.44 -12.89
C ARG A 214 36.03 18.55 -14.02
N VAL A 215 34.74 18.72 -13.71
CA VAL A 215 33.71 18.92 -14.72
C VAL A 215 33.65 20.41 -15.07
N ALA A 216 33.81 20.74 -16.35
CA ALA A 216 33.66 22.11 -16.83
C ALA A 216 32.24 22.61 -16.52
N ASP A 217 32.12 23.84 -16.00
CA ASP A 217 30.82 24.47 -15.88
C ASP A 217 30.20 24.59 -17.27
N ALA A 218 28.96 24.09 -17.40
CA ALA A 218 28.21 24.23 -18.63
C ALA A 218 28.13 25.73 -18.97
N SER A 219 28.56 26.05 -20.19
CA SER A 219 28.62 27.42 -20.69
C SER A 219 27.25 28.10 -20.59
N LEU A 220 27.24 29.41 -20.35
CA LEU A 220 26.05 30.25 -20.39
C LEU A 220 25.22 29.91 -21.64
N VAL A 221 24.06 29.28 -21.46
CA VAL A 221 23.14 29.07 -22.57
C VAL A 221 22.64 30.46 -22.98
N ALA A 222 22.77 30.79 -24.26
CA ALA A 222 22.25 32.04 -24.79
C ALA A 222 20.73 32.08 -24.56
N MET A 223 20.29 32.95 -23.66
CA MET A 223 18.88 33.03 -23.29
C MET A 223 18.09 33.76 -24.38
N PRO A 224 16.99 33.20 -24.89
CA PRO A 224 16.14 33.90 -25.85
C PRO A 224 15.58 35.22 -25.31
N GLU A 225 15.18 36.11 -26.21
CA GLU A 225 14.73 37.47 -25.84
C GLU A 225 13.36 37.49 -25.14
N THR A 226 12.54 36.45 -25.33
CA THR A 226 11.17 36.39 -24.78
C THR A 226 10.89 35.06 -24.07
N PRO A 227 9.96 35.04 -23.10
CA PRO A 227 9.55 33.81 -22.40
C PRO A 227 9.03 32.73 -23.35
N SER A 228 8.16 33.10 -24.30
CA SER A 228 7.57 32.16 -25.25
C SER A 228 8.64 31.50 -26.14
N LEU A 229 9.66 32.24 -26.57
CA LEU A 229 10.79 31.67 -27.32
C LEU A 229 11.60 30.71 -26.44
N ALA A 230 11.86 31.08 -25.18
CA ALA A 230 12.55 30.20 -24.24
C ALA A 230 11.80 28.87 -24.04
N LEU A 231 10.49 28.90 -23.78
CA LEU A 231 9.69 27.68 -23.61
C LEU A 231 9.56 26.87 -24.91
N SER A 232 9.38 27.53 -26.06
CA SER A 232 9.32 26.84 -27.36
C SER A 232 10.63 26.14 -27.72
N SER A 233 11.77 26.66 -27.28
CA SER A 233 13.08 26.03 -27.51
C SER A 233 13.22 24.69 -26.81
N LEU A 234 12.52 24.49 -25.69
CA LEU A 234 12.46 23.21 -24.96
C LEU A 234 11.45 22.24 -25.58
N ALA A 235 10.35 22.74 -26.12
CA ALA A 235 9.26 21.92 -26.68
C ALA A 235 9.67 21.16 -27.96
N ASN A 236 10.66 21.66 -28.71
CA ASN A 236 11.12 21.05 -29.96
C ASN A 236 12.15 19.92 -29.75
N ASP A 237 12.58 19.65 -28.53
CA ASP A 237 13.49 18.54 -28.23
C ASP A 237 12.71 17.24 -27.96
N THR A 238 12.81 16.29 -28.88
CA THR A 238 12.18 14.96 -28.75
C THR A 238 12.81 14.08 -27.65
N SER A 239 13.89 14.52 -27.02
CA SER A 239 14.64 13.80 -25.99
C SER A 239 14.65 14.51 -24.63
N ARG A 240 13.51 15.07 -24.22
CA ARG A 240 13.35 15.81 -22.95
C ARG A 240 13.96 15.08 -21.74
N ASP A 241 14.91 15.75 -21.11
CA ASP A 241 15.57 15.36 -19.88
C ASP A 241 15.47 16.53 -18.90
N PRO A 242 14.55 16.47 -17.92
CA PRO A 242 14.34 17.55 -16.95
C PRO A 242 15.61 18.01 -16.24
N GLU A 243 16.57 17.11 -15.98
CA GLU A 243 17.83 17.53 -15.35
C GLU A 243 18.64 18.43 -16.30
N ARG A 244 18.63 18.17 -17.61
CA ARG A 244 19.32 19.04 -18.58
C ARG A 244 18.59 20.37 -18.78
N GLU A 245 17.26 20.36 -18.74
CA GLU A 245 16.43 21.54 -18.90
C GLU A 245 16.50 22.48 -17.66
N LEU A 246 16.82 21.93 -16.48
CA LEU A 246 16.74 22.64 -15.20
C LEU A 246 17.57 23.93 -15.18
N LEU A 247 18.86 23.88 -15.56
CA LEU A 247 19.71 25.07 -15.57
C LEU A 247 19.21 26.15 -16.53
N PHE A 248 18.64 25.73 -17.67
CA PHE A 248 18.06 26.66 -18.63
C PHE A 248 16.81 27.34 -18.05
N LEU A 249 15.92 26.56 -17.42
CA LEU A 249 14.70 27.08 -16.80
C LEU A 249 14.99 27.95 -15.58
N GLU A 250 16.02 27.65 -14.79
CA GLU A 250 16.50 28.52 -13.70
C GLU A 250 16.98 29.88 -14.25
N ALA A 251 17.76 29.86 -15.32
CA ALA A 251 18.21 31.08 -15.98
C ALA A 251 17.06 31.85 -16.65
N ALA A 252 16.08 31.14 -17.22
CA ALA A 252 14.87 31.75 -17.79
C ALA A 252 14.02 32.41 -16.69
N ALA A 253 13.82 31.75 -15.54
CA ALA A 253 13.08 32.30 -14.40
C ALA A 253 13.80 33.52 -13.79
N ALA A 254 15.13 33.53 -13.78
CA ALA A 254 15.91 34.71 -13.37
C ALA A 254 15.75 35.88 -14.36
N ARG A 255 15.64 35.61 -15.66
CA ARG A 255 15.48 36.63 -16.72
C ARG A 255 14.06 37.16 -16.83
N PHE A 256 13.08 36.30 -16.62
CA PHE A 256 11.64 36.54 -16.74
C PHE A 256 10.94 36.21 -15.42
N PRO A 257 11.27 36.95 -14.34
CA PRO A 257 10.76 36.65 -13.00
C PRO A 257 9.24 36.65 -12.92
N ASP A 258 8.57 37.48 -13.70
CA ASP A 258 7.14 37.76 -13.58
C ASP A 258 6.28 36.90 -14.53
N ASP A 259 6.90 36.00 -15.29
CA ASP A 259 6.21 35.14 -16.25
C ASP A 259 5.73 33.84 -15.60
N VAL A 260 4.40 33.63 -15.58
CA VAL A 260 3.77 32.49 -14.91
C VAL A 260 4.11 31.15 -15.58
N ASP A 261 4.20 31.12 -16.91
CA ASP A 261 4.47 29.90 -17.65
C ASP A 261 5.91 29.43 -17.42
N VAL A 262 6.88 30.36 -17.34
CA VAL A 262 8.26 30.05 -16.97
C VAL A 262 8.36 29.55 -15.53
N ALA A 263 7.68 30.20 -14.57
CA ALA A 263 7.67 29.75 -13.18
C ALA A 263 7.09 28.35 -13.01
N MET A 264 5.96 28.07 -13.69
CA MET A 264 5.32 26.76 -13.73
C MET A 264 6.20 25.72 -14.42
N ALA A 265 6.81 26.04 -15.57
CA ALA A 265 7.72 25.14 -16.27
C ALA A 265 8.95 24.77 -15.42
N LEU A 266 9.53 25.74 -14.70
CA LEU A 266 10.62 25.48 -13.75
C LEU A 266 10.14 24.57 -12.60
N ALA A 267 8.98 24.83 -12.02
CA ALA A 267 8.43 23.99 -10.96
C ALA A 267 8.16 22.54 -11.41
N GLU A 268 7.62 22.35 -12.62
CA GLU A 268 7.44 21.03 -13.23
C GLU A 268 8.78 20.32 -13.44
N CYS A 269 9.76 21.03 -13.96
CA CYS A 269 11.11 20.51 -14.19
C CYS A 269 11.78 20.10 -12.87
N GLN A 270 11.63 20.91 -11.83
CA GLN A 270 12.10 20.61 -10.47
C GLN A 270 11.41 19.37 -9.91
N LEU A 271 10.08 19.24 -10.04
CA LEU A 271 9.33 18.08 -9.53
C LEU A 271 9.64 16.80 -10.29
N ALA A 272 9.73 16.84 -11.62
CA ALA A 272 10.17 15.70 -12.44
C ALA A 272 11.60 15.29 -12.07
N SER A 273 12.42 16.27 -11.66
CA SER A 273 13.74 16.07 -11.11
C SER A 273 13.73 15.86 -9.59
N GLY A 274 12.61 15.57 -8.92
CA GLY A 274 12.60 15.28 -7.48
C GLY A 274 13.15 16.39 -6.56
N PHE A 275 13.10 17.66 -6.97
CA PHE A 275 13.46 18.85 -6.18
C PHE A 275 12.19 19.55 -5.67
N GLU A 276 11.35 18.82 -4.93
CA GLU A 276 10.02 19.31 -4.52
C GLU A 276 10.09 20.57 -3.66
N LYS A 277 11.05 20.65 -2.74
CA LYS A 277 11.26 21.84 -1.90
C LYS A 277 11.61 23.08 -2.71
N GLU A 278 12.40 22.92 -3.77
CA GLU A 278 12.77 24.03 -4.65
C GLU A 278 11.57 24.47 -5.50
N ALA A 279 10.74 23.53 -5.96
CA ALA A 279 9.49 23.84 -6.65
C ALA A 279 8.51 24.61 -5.76
N VAL A 280 8.34 24.17 -4.50
CA VAL A 280 7.51 24.88 -3.51
C VAL A 280 8.05 26.29 -3.27
N ALA A 281 9.36 26.44 -3.04
CA ALA A 281 9.96 27.75 -2.80
C ALA A 281 9.85 28.70 -4.01
N ASN A 282 10.04 28.19 -5.22
CA ASN A 282 9.87 28.93 -6.47
C ASN A 282 8.43 29.44 -6.61
N LEU A 283 7.45 28.55 -6.53
CA LEU A 283 6.04 28.92 -6.68
C LEU A 283 5.56 29.86 -5.56
N ASP A 284 5.99 29.65 -4.32
CA ASP A 284 5.64 30.54 -3.21
C ASP A 284 6.24 31.94 -3.41
N ALA A 285 7.51 32.04 -3.82
CA ALA A 285 8.15 33.31 -4.14
C ALA A 285 7.46 34.03 -5.33
N PHE A 286 7.03 33.28 -6.35
CA PHE A 286 6.23 33.83 -7.45
C PHE A 286 4.91 34.39 -6.93
N GLN A 287 4.13 33.57 -6.20
CA GLN A 287 2.80 33.91 -5.68
C GLN A 287 2.83 35.12 -4.73
N GLN A 288 3.89 35.27 -3.94
CA GLN A 288 4.05 36.44 -3.06
C GLN A 288 4.13 37.75 -3.85
N ARG A 289 4.68 37.74 -5.07
CA ARG A 289 4.74 38.93 -5.93
C ARG A 289 3.48 39.08 -6.76
N ILE A 290 3.11 38.02 -7.48
CA ILE A 290 2.02 38.01 -8.47
C ILE A 290 1.01 36.93 -8.08
N PRO A 291 -0.20 37.32 -7.61
CA PRO A 291 -1.25 36.35 -7.33
C PRO A 291 -1.76 35.74 -8.63
N ALA A 292 -1.68 34.42 -8.72
CA ALA A 292 -2.18 33.68 -9.87
C ALA A 292 -2.86 32.38 -9.40
N ASP A 293 -4.12 32.18 -9.82
CA ASP A 293 -4.94 31.05 -9.35
C ASP A 293 -4.35 29.69 -9.73
N ASP A 294 -3.73 29.59 -10.89
CA ASP A 294 -2.99 28.42 -11.39
C ASP A 294 -1.76 28.09 -10.53
N VAL A 295 -0.99 29.10 -10.13
CA VAL A 295 0.13 28.94 -9.20
C VAL A 295 -0.36 28.50 -7.82
N VAL A 296 -1.45 29.08 -7.30
CA VAL A 296 -2.08 28.66 -6.04
C VAL A 296 -2.55 27.22 -6.11
N MET A 297 -3.23 26.84 -7.20
CA MET A 297 -3.67 25.46 -7.42
C MET A 297 -2.49 24.48 -7.40
N ARG A 298 -1.38 24.84 -8.06
CA ARG A 298 -0.21 23.98 -8.11
C ARG A 298 0.51 23.89 -6.78
N LEU A 299 0.85 25.04 -6.18
CA LEU A 299 1.53 25.11 -4.90
C LEU A 299 0.69 24.46 -3.79
N GLY A 300 -0.61 24.78 -3.73
CA GLY A 300 -1.51 24.18 -2.76
C GLY A 300 -1.65 22.66 -2.90
N SER A 301 -1.54 22.13 -4.12
CA SER A 301 -1.54 20.67 -4.33
C SER A 301 -0.28 19.99 -3.76
N LEU A 302 0.86 20.68 -3.74
CA LEU A 302 2.10 20.19 -3.10
C LEU A 302 2.04 20.30 -1.57
N LEU A 303 1.21 21.22 -1.04
CA LEU A 303 1.08 21.49 0.39
C LEU A 303 -0.07 20.71 1.07
N LEU A 304 -0.74 19.78 0.39
CA LEU A 304 -1.90 19.07 0.95
C LEU A 304 -1.59 18.30 2.25
N SER A 305 -0.34 17.84 2.41
CA SER A 305 0.10 17.14 3.63
C SER A 305 0.56 18.08 4.76
N ASP A 306 0.62 19.39 4.53
CA ASP A 306 0.96 20.41 5.53
C ASP A 306 -0.22 21.39 5.68
N PRO A 307 -1.17 21.09 6.58
CA PRO A 307 -2.38 21.90 6.75
C PRO A 307 -2.08 23.35 7.11
N GLN A 308 -1.00 23.60 7.86
CA GLN A 308 -0.64 24.93 8.30
C GLN A 308 -0.07 25.76 7.13
N ALA A 309 0.83 25.19 6.34
CA ALA A 309 1.35 25.85 5.15
C ALA A 309 0.24 26.10 4.12
N LEU A 310 -0.66 25.14 3.93
CA LEU A 310 -1.80 25.26 3.02
C LEU A 310 -2.77 26.36 3.46
N ALA A 311 -3.16 26.38 4.73
CA ALA A 311 -4.04 27.43 5.28
C ALA A 311 -3.40 28.82 5.14
N THR A 312 -2.09 28.92 5.36
CA THR A 312 -1.35 30.18 5.19
C THR A 312 -1.34 30.65 3.74
N LEU A 313 -1.12 29.74 2.78
CA LEU A 313 -1.21 30.06 1.35
C LEU A 313 -2.61 30.56 0.98
N VAL A 314 -3.64 29.83 1.40
CA VAL A 314 -5.04 30.14 1.05
C VAL A 314 -5.49 31.46 1.67
N ALA A 315 -5.14 31.75 2.93
CA ALA A 315 -5.45 33.02 3.56
C ALA A 315 -4.85 34.22 2.79
N ARG A 316 -3.56 34.14 2.42
CA ARG A 316 -2.91 35.19 1.60
C ARG A 316 -3.54 35.31 0.22
N HIS A 317 -3.98 34.19 -0.37
CA HIS A 317 -4.68 34.20 -1.65
C HIS A 317 -6.03 34.92 -1.54
N HIS A 318 -6.83 34.60 -0.52
CA HIS A 318 -8.14 35.22 -0.29
C HIS A 318 -8.08 36.73 -0.09
N GLU A 319 -7.04 37.24 0.60
CA GLU A 319 -6.80 38.68 0.76
C GLU A 319 -6.61 39.41 -0.57
N ARG A 320 -6.13 38.70 -1.60
CA ARG A 320 -5.77 39.25 -2.92
C ARG A 320 -6.68 38.77 -4.05
N ALA A 321 -7.62 37.87 -3.76
CA ALA A 321 -8.53 37.28 -4.73
C ALA A 321 -9.47 38.35 -5.31
N ALA A 322 -9.60 38.34 -6.64
CA ALA A 322 -10.39 39.34 -7.37
C ALA A 322 -11.90 39.15 -7.22
N ASP A 323 -12.35 37.90 -7.07
CA ASP A 323 -13.76 37.51 -7.00
C ASP A 323 -13.95 36.19 -6.21
N ASP A 324 -15.21 35.77 -6.07
CA ASP A 324 -15.57 34.53 -5.38
C ASP A 324 -15.08 33.27 -6.13
N ALA A 325 -14.92 33.33 -7.45
CA ALA A 325 -14.40 32.21 -8.24
C ALA A 325 -12.92 31.96 -7.94
N SER A 326 -12.12 33.02 -7.81
CA SER A 326 -10.73 32.97 -7.37
C SER A 326 -10.61 32.54 -5.91
N ARG A 327 -11.54 32.93 -5.02
CA ARG A 327 -11.56 32.41 -3.63
C ARG A 327 -11.86 30.91 -3.58
N ALA A 328 -12.76 30.44 -4.45
CA ALA A 328 -13.13 29.03 -4.54
C ALA A 328 -11.96 28.12 -4.93
N VAL A 329 -10.91 28.66 -5.56
CA VAL A 329 -9.65 27.93 -5.79
C VAL A 329 -8.99 27.55 -4.45
N GLY A 330 -8.90 28.51 -3.53
CA GLY A 330 -8.37 28.27 -2.18
C GLY A 330 -9.25 27.32 -1.38
N GLU A 331 -10.58 27.50 -1.43
CA GLU A 331 -11.53 26.61 -0.75
C GLU A 331 -11.44 25.17 -1.26
N TRP A 332 -11.27 25.00 -2.57
CA TRP A 332 -11.09 23.67 -3.17
C TRP A 332 -9.82 22.97 -2.63
N LEU A 333 -8.74 23.71 -2.41
CA LEU A 333 -7.52 23.16 -1.85
C LEU A 333 -7.69 22.77 -0.38
N LEU A 334 -8.34 23.62 0.44
CA LEU A 334 -8.66 23.29 1.84
C LEU A 334 -9.57 22.06 1.91
N ALA A 335 -10.59 21.98 1.06
CA ALA A 335 -11.47 20.83 0.94
C ALA A 335 -10.69 19.54 0.68
N ARG A 336 -9.73 19.57 -0.26
CA ARG A 336 -8.86 18.43 -0.60
C ARG A 336 -7.93 18.05 0.56
N GLY A 337 -7.35 19.05 1.23
CA GLY A 337 -6.46 18.83 2.38
C GLY A 337 -7.19 18.21 3.57
N ALA A 338 -8.41 18.66 3.87
CA ALA A 338 -9.30 18.06 4.86
C ALA A 338 -9.73 16.65 4.44
N HIS A 339 -10.06 16.43 3.17
CA HIS A 339 -10.45 15.12 2.63
C HIS A 339 -9.32 14.08 2.78
N ALA A 340 -8.08 14.46 2.47
CA ALA A 340 -6.91 13.58 2.61
C ALA A 340 -6.61 13.19 4.07
N ARG A 341 -7.08 13.99 5.04
CA ARG A 341 -6.97 13.75 6.48
C ARG A 341 -8.23 13.10 7.07
N GLU A 342 -9.21 12.75 6.23
CA GLU A 342 -10.51 12.18 6.63
C GLU A 342 -11.34 13.13 7.52
N GLU A 343 -11.10 14.43 7.45
CA GLU A 343 -11.85 15.47 8.17
C GLU A 343 -13.09 15.87 7.35
N TRP A 344 -14.03 14.93 7.24
CA TRP A 344 -15.17 15.01 6.32
C TRP A 344 -16.05 16.26 6.52
N GLY A 345 -16.22 16.71 7.77
CA GLY A 345 -17.04 17.89 8.09
C GLY A 345 -16.41 19.20 7.62
N GLU A 346 -15.10 19.36 7.84
CA GLU A 346 -14.33 20.50 7.34
C GLU A 346 -14.31 20.49 5.81
N SER A 347 -14.06 19.32 5.20
CA SER A 347 -14.10 19.16 3.75
C SER A 347 -15.44 19.61 3.15
N ARG A 348 -16.58 19.18 3.73
CA ARG A 348 -17.92 19.63 3.28
C ARG A 348 -18.10 21.15 3.35
N THR A 349 -17.66 21.76 4.45
CA THR A 349 -17.80 23.22 4.65
C THR A 349 -17.11 24.00 3.54
N HIS A 350 -15.88 23.61 3.18
CA HIS A 350 -15.16 24.22 2.07
C HIS A 350 -15.79 23.90 0.71
N LEU A 351 -16.28 22.67 0.51
CA LEU A 351 -16.96 22.28 -0.73
C LEU A 351 -18.26 23.06 -0.96
N ASP A 352 -19.00 23.39 0.09
CA ASP A 352 -20.19 24.24 -0.02
C ASP A 352 -19.83 25.64 -0.54
N LEU A 353 -18.71 26.22 -0.08
CA LEU A 353 -18.19 27.48 -0.60
C LEU A 353 -17.76 27.38 -2.06
N VAL A 354 -17.10 26.27 -2.44
CA VAL A 354 -16.74 25.99 -3.84
C VAL A 354 -17.98 25.91 -4.72
N LEU A 355 -19.03 25.19 -4.29
CA LEU A 355 -20.25 24.98 -5.07
C LEU A 355 -21.13 26.23 -5.14
N ALA A 356 -21.08 27.11 -4.14
CA ALA A 356 -21.75 28.41 -4.19
C ALA A 356 -21.13 29.31 -5.27
N ALA A 357 -19.80 29.32 -5.39
CA ALA A 357 -19.09 30.12 -6.39
C ALA A 357 -19.05 29.46 -7.78
N ARG A 358 -18.97 28.12 -7.85
CA ARG A 358 -18.96 27.32 -9.08
C ARG A 358 -19.99 26.20 -9.04
N PRO A 359 -21.26 26.51 -9.37
CA PRO A 359 -22.34 25.53 -9.38
C PRO A 359 -22.22 24.45 -10.46
N ASP A 360 -21.22 24.46 -11.33
CA ASP A 360 -20.96 23.44 -12.35
C ASP A 360 -19.79 22.50 -11.98
N ALA A 361 -19.15 22.71 -10.82
CA ALA A 361 -18.00 21.91 -10.39
C ALA A 361 -18.38 20.47 -10.02
N VAL A 362 -18.38 19.56 -11.00
CA VAL A 362 -18.72 18.13 -10.82
C VAL A 362 -17.81 17.46 -9.79
N ASN A 363 -16.50 17.69 -9.85
CA ASN A 363 -15.54 17.09 -8.91
C ASN A 363 -15.80 17.49 -7.45
N ALA A 364 -16.22 18.74 -7.21
CA ALA A 364 -16.58 19.20 -5.87
C ALA A 364 -17.84 18.51 -5.36
N ARG A 365 -18.82 18.24 -6.23
CA ARG A 365 -20.02 17.47 -5.86
C ARG A 365 -19.72 16.03 -5.51
N LEU A 366 -18.88 15.36 -6.30
CA LEU A 366 -18.51 13.97 -6.04
C LEU A 366 -17.74 13.86 -4.72
N MET A 367 -16.78 14.76 -4.48
CA MET A 367 -16.04 14.81 -3.21
C MET A 367 -16.96 15.13 -2.02
N HIS A 368 -17.94 16.03 -2.19
CA HIS A 368 -18.95 16.31 -1.16
C HIS A 368 -19.83 15.10 -0.92
N ALA A 369 -20.27 14.38 -1.95
CA ALA A 369 -21.09 13.18 -1.80
C ALA A 369 -20.35 12.11 -0.98
N GLU A 370 -19.06 11.91 -1.25
CA GLU A 370 -18.22 10.99 -0.49
C GLU A 370 -18.09 11.44 0.97
N ALA A 371 -17.76 12.71 1.22
CA ALA A 371 -17.68 13.24 2.59
C ALA A 371 -19.01 13.12 3.35
N SER A 372 -20.15 13.39 2.69
CA SER A 372 -21.49 13.17 3.25
C SER A 372 -21.75 11.71 3.59
N ARG A 373 -21.36 10.78 2.71
CA ARG A 373 -21.49 9.34 2.94
C ARG A 373 -20.67 8.88 4.14
N ARG A 374 -19.42 9.36 4.28
CA ARG A 374 -18.54 9.05 5.41
C ARG A 374 -19.06 9.59 6.74
N LEU A 375 -19.82 10.68 6.72
CA LEU A 375 -20.53 11.21 7.88
C LEU A 375 -21.87 10.51 8.17
N GLY A 376 -22.27 9.52 7.37
CA GLY A 376 -23.57 8.84 7.48
C GLY A 376 -24.76 9.63 6.94
N ASP A 377 -24.53 10.80 6.33
CA ASP A 377 -25.56 11.63 5.71
C ASP A 377 -25.85 11.15 4.28
N HIS A 378 -26.44 9.95 4.18
CA HIS A 378 -26.72 9.28 2.92
C HIS A 378 -27.70 10.08 2.04
N ARG A 379 -28.63 10.84 2.65
CA ARG A 379 -29.58 11.68 1.89
C ARG A 379 -28.86 12.85 1.21
N ALA A 380 -27.97 13.56 1.91
CA ALA A 380 -27.18 14.61 1.27
C ALA A 380 -26.23 14.06 0.20
N ALA A 381 -25.59 12.91 0.48
CA ALA A 381 -24.75 12.23 -0.50
C ALA A 381 -25.51 11.91 -1.79
N LEU A 382 -26.72 11.35 -1.66
CA LEU A 382 -27.58 11.00 -2.78
C LEU A 382 -27.97 12.23 -3.61
N MET A 383 -28.30 13.34 -2.95
CA MET A 383 -28.63 14.60 -3.61
C MET A 383 -27.45 15.15 -4.42
N LYS A 384 -26.23 15.13 -3.86
CA LYS A 384 -25.03 15.59 -4.58
C LYS A 384 -24.68 14.69 -5.76
N LEU A 385 -24.92 13.38 -5.66
CA LEU A 385 -24.73 12.45 -6.77
C LEU A 385 -25.75 12.68 -7.88
N ASP A 386 -27.01 12.97 -7.56
CA ASP A 386 -28.01 13.36 -8.56
C ASP A 386 -27.61 14.64 -9.30
N GLU A 387 -27.20 15.67 -8.56
CA GLU A 387 -26.72 16.92 -9.15
C GLU A 387 -25.49 16.67 -10.06
N ALA A 388 -24.55 15.82 -9.63
CA ALA A 388 -23.37 15.49 -10.42
C ALA A 388 -23.72 14.72 -11.70
N ILE A 389 -24.63 13.74 -11.64
CA ILE A 389 -25.10 12.95 -12.78
C ILE A 389 -25.93 13.82 -13.74
N ALA A 390 -26.69 14.79 -13.23
CA ALA A 390 -27.42 15.72 -14.09
C ALA A 390 -26.46 16.56 -14.95
N LEU A 391 -25.28 16.90 -14.44
CA LEU A 391 -24.24 17.64 -15.15
C LEU A 391 -23.38 16.74 -16.05
N ALA A 392 -23.13 15.48 -15.64
CA ALA A 392 -22.33 14.50 -16.37
C ALA A 392 -23.02 13.10 -16.36
N PRO A 393 -24.06 12.90 -17.21
CA PRO A 393 -24.88 11.68 -17.20
C PRO A 393 -24.14 10.38 -17.54
N GLU A 394 -22.97 10.48 -18.17
CA GLU A 394 -22.10 9.38 -18.55
C GLU A 394 -21.04 9.03 -17.49
N SER A 395 -21.02 9.72 -16.35
CA SER A 395 -20.06 9.48 -15.28
C SER A 395 -20.31 8.13 -14.60
N ALA A 396 -19.62 7.09 -15.07
CA ALA A 396 -19.67 5.77 -14.47
C ALA A 396 -19.33 5.79 -12.96
N PRO A 397 -18.28 6.51 -12.48
CA PRO A 397 -18.00 6.61 -11.05
C PRO A 397 -19.19 7.13 -10.24
N ALA A 398 -19.86 8.19 -10.71
CA ALA A 398 -21.02 8.75 -10.00
C ALA A 398 -22.18 7.75 -9.91
N HIS A 399 -22.39 6.94 -10.96
CA HIS A 399 -23.40 5.88 -10.93
C HIS A 399 -23.07 4.76 -9.93
N TRP A 400 -21.80 4.38 -9.79
CA TRP A 400 -21.35 3.40 -8.79
C TRP A 400 -21.61 3.90 -7.37
N ASP A 401 -21.19 5.13 -7.06
CA ASP A 401 -21.41 5.76 -5.75
C ASP A 401 -22.91 5.92 -5.45
N LEU A 402 -23.70 6.29 -6.47
CA LEU A 402 -25.15 6.39 -6.33
C LEU A 402 -25.75 5.05 -5.95
N MET A 403 -25.34 3.94 -6.58
CA MET A 403 -25.87 2.61 -6.25
C MET A 403 -25.57 2.24 -4.80
N VAL A 404 -24.37 2.52 -4.30
CA VAL A 404 -24.01 2.28 -2.88
C VAL A 404 -24.97 3.03 -1.96
N VAL A 405 -25.10 4.35 -2.16
CA VAL A 405 -25.91 5.22 -1.28
C VAL A 405 -27.41 4.90 -1.42
N ALA A 406 -27.90 4.70 -2.64
CA ALA A 406 -29.29 4.35 -2.91
C ALA A 406 -29.68 2.99 -2.31
N THR A 407 -28.77 2.01 -2.32
CA THR A 407 -29.00 0.71 -1.69
C THR A 407 -29.17 0.83 -0.18
N VAL A 408 -28.32 1.61 0.49
CA VAL A 408 -28.43 1.88 1.93
C VAL A 408 -29.76 2.56 2.28
N LEU A 409 -30.27 3.42 1.39
CA LEU A 409 -31.54 4.13 1.56
C LEU A 409 -32.78 3.32 1.11
N GLY A 410 -32.60 2.12 0.54
CA GLY A 410 -33.71 1.31 -0.01
C GLY A 410 -34.30 1.83 -1.32
N GLU A 411 -33.60 2.71 -2.03
CA GLU A 411 -34.06 3.36 -3.28
C GLU A 411 -33.78 2.46 -4.51
N HIS A 412 -34.34 1.24 -4.51
CA HIS A 412 -33.98 0.17 -5.45
C HIS A 412 -34.19 0.51 -6.93
N ALA A 413 -35.22 1.31 -7.25
CA ALA A 413 -35.45 1.76 -8.63
C ALA A 413 -34.27 2.60 -9.15
N ARG A 414 -33.67 3.42 -8.28
CA ARG A 414 -32.50 4.23 -8.62
C ARG A 414 -31.25 3.37 -8.78
N VAL A 415 -31.09 2.34 -7.95
CA VAL A 415 -30.01 1.35 -8.09
C VAL A 415 -30.06 0.71 -9.47
N ARG A 416 -31.23 0.22 -9.92
CA ARG A 416 -31.41 -0.39 -11.24
C ARG A 416 -31.16 0.59 -12.39
N ALA A 417 -31.64 1.83 -12.26
CA ALA A 417 -31.40 2.85 -13.27
C ALA A 417 -29.90 3.14 -13.46
N SER A 418 -29.14 3.28 -12.37
CA SER A 418 -27.68 3.44 -12.43
C SER A 418 -26.97 2.16 -12.89
N ALA A 419 -27.42 0.98 -12.45
CA ALA A 419 -26.85 -0.30 -12.87
C ALA A 419 -26.90 -0.46 -14.41
N LYS A 420 -28.01 -0.05 -15.03
CA LYS A 420 -28.17 0.00 -16.48
C LYS A 420 -27.18 0.91 -17.19
N ARG A 421 -26.84 2.05 -16.58
CA ARG A 421 -25.84 2.99 -17.12
C ARG A 421 -24.43 2.41 -17.10
N VAL A 422 -24.13 1.52 -16.16
CA VAL A 422 -22.83 0.84 -16.05
C VAL A 422 -22.83 -0.58 -16.60
N GLY A 423 -23.83 -0.95 -17.40
CA GLY A 423 -23.84 -2.18 -18.20
C GLY A 423 -24.53 -3.41 -17.59
N PHE A 424 -25.28 -3.24 -16.50
CA PHE A 424 -26.10 -4.32 -15.93
C PHE A 424 -27.59 -4.13 -16.23
N ASP A 425 -28.29 -5.17 -16.65
CA ASP A 425 -29.74 -5.13 -16.83
C ASP A 425 -30.41 -6.14 -15.88
N PHE A 426 -31.25 -5.65 -14.96
CA PHE A 426 -31.90 -6.45 -13.94
C PHE A 426 -33.39 -6.16 -13.90
N GLU A 427 -34.22 -7.20 -13.97
CA GLU A 427 -35.68 -7.10 -13.90
C GLU A 427 -36.23 -7.19 -12.47
N GLY A 428 -37.48 -6.74 -12.27
CA GLY A 428 -38.22 -6.85 -11.01
C GLY A 428 -38.24 -5.60 -10.13
N GLU A 429 -38.89 -5.74 -8.97
CA GLU A 429 -39.04 -4.71 -7.94
C GLU A 429 -38.24 -5.08 -6.68
N GLY A 430 -37.89 -4.10 -5.84
CA GLY A 430 -37.14 -4.35 -4.61
C GLY A 430 -35.65 -4.62 -4.81
N PRO A 431 -34.96 -5.12 -3.76
CA PRO A 431 -33.51 -5.41 -3.79
C PRO A 431 -33.12 -6.34 -4.94
N ILE A 432 -31.91 -6.16 -5.46
CA ILE A 432 -31.32 -7.07 -6.46
C ILE A 432 -30.66 -8.24 -5.69
N ASP A 433 -31.00 -9.48 -6.05
CA ASP A 433 -30.42 -10.70 -5.47
C ASP A 433 -30.04 -11.71 -6.56
N GLU A 434 -29.06 -11.33 -7.38
CA GLU A 434 -28.54 -12.11 -8.49
C GLU A 434 -27.17 -12.71 -8.17
N ARG A 435 -26.89 -13.95 -8.59
CA ARG A 435 -25.58 -14.57 -8.33
C ARG A 435 -24.54 -14.06 -9.34
N LEU A 436 -23.80 -13.00 -9.00
CA LEU A 436 -22.81 -12.36 -9.88
C LEU A 436 -21.37 -12.90 -9.75
N GLY A 437 -21.13 -13.83 -8.84
CA GLY A 437 -19.83 -14.49 -8.67
C GLY A 437 -19.26 -14.39 -7.26
N LEU A 438 -18.15 -15.10 -7.04
CA LEU A 438 -17.43 -15.12 -5.75
C LEU A 438 -16.59 -13.85 -5.59
N CYS A 439 -16.58 -13.29 -4.40
CA CYS A 439 -15.76 -12.14 -4.03
C CYS A 439 -15.31 -12.26 -2.57
N ARG A 440 -14.51 -11.28 -2.14
CA ARG A 440 -14.06 -11.13 -0.76
C ARG A 440 -14.45 -9.76 -0.22
N ILE A 441 -14.83 -9.69 1.05
CA ILE A 441 -15.20 -8.46 1.73
C ILE A 441 -14.18 -8.16 2.82
N ARG A 442 -13.59 -6.96 2.80
CA ARG A 442 -12.69 -6.48 3.84
C ARG A 442 -13.44 -5.58 4.81
N TYR A 443 -13.55 -6.02 6.06
CA TYR A 443 -14.08 -5.18 7.15
C TYR A 443 -13.00 -4.20 7.63
N PRO A 444 -13.40 -3.05 8.18
CA PRO A 444 -12.48 -2.18 8.91
C PRO A 444 -11.79 -2.96 10.04
N ASP A 445 -10.52 -2.65 10.29
CA ASP A 445 -9.70 -3.20 11.39
C ASP A 445 -9.46 -4.73 11.38
N GLU A 446 -9.88 -5.43 10.33
CA GLU A 446 -9.63 -6.86 10.14
C GLU A 446 -8.56 -7.11 9.06
N THR A 447 -7.60 -7.99 9.38
CA THR A 447 -6.50 -8.35 8.46
C THR A 447 -6.90 -9.43 7.46
N ARG A 448 -7.99 -10.17 7.72
CA ARG A 448 -8.48 -11.24 6.85
C ARG A 448 -9.79 -10.85 6.19
N ASP A 449 -9.90 -11.13 4.89
CA ASP A 449 -11.13 -10.89 4.13
C ASP A 449 -12.12 -12.04 4.36
N CYS A 450 -13.42 -11.75 4.27
CA CYS A 450 -14.48 -12.75 4.34
C CYS A 450 -14.93 -13.17 2.93
N TRP A 451 -15.10 -14.47 2.68
CA TRP A 451 -15.69 -14.97 1.44
C TRP A 451 -17.18 -14.64 1.33
N ALA A 452 -17.57 -14.15 0.17
CA ALA A 452 -18.93 -13.72 -0.12
C ALA A 452 -19.31 -14.01 -1.57
N ILE A 453 -20.62 -14.10 -1.83
CA ILE A 453 -21.17 -14.11 -3.18
C ILE A 453 -21.72 -12.72 -3.46
N ARG A 454 -21.28 -12.10 -4.55
CA ARG A 454 -21.84 -10.83 -5.01
C ARG A 454 -23.29 -11.04 -5.45
N THR A 455 -24.22 -10.30 -4.83
CA THR A 455 -25.66 -10.38 -5.06
C THR A 455 -26.22 -9.24 -5.91
N SER A 456 -25.45 -8.16 -6.07
CA SER A 456 -25.76 -7.04 -6.97
C SER A 456 -24.47 -6.30 -7.33
N PRO A 457 -24.51 -5.22 -8.12
CA PRO A 457 -23.33 -4.41 -8.37
C PRO A 457 -22.65 -3.91 -7.08
N VAL A 458 -23.37 -3.72 -5.97
CA VAL A 458 -22.81 -3.13 -4.73
C VAL A 458 -23.14 -3.90 -3.46
N THR A 459 -23.74 -5.10 -3.57
CA THR A 459 -24.05 -5.96 -2.43
C THR A 459 -23.48 -7.35 -2.57
N ALA A 460 -23.16 -7.96 -1.43
CA ALA A 460 -22.73 -9.34 -1.35
C ALA A 460 -23.38 -10.04 -0.16
N ARG A 461 -23.51 -11.36 -0.24
CA ARG A 461 -23.92 -12.23 0.86
C ARG A 461 -22.71 -12.99 1.37
N ILE A 462 -22.38 -12.87 2.65
CA ILE A 462 -21.28 -13.60 3.27
C ILE A 462 -21.61 -15.10 3.26
N VAL A 463 -20.66 -15.91 2.78
CA VAL A 463 -20.79 -17.37 2.74
C VAL A 463 -19.78 -18.09 3.61
N GLU A 464 -18.79 -17.38 4.15
CA GLU A 464 -17.81 -17.98 5.06
C GLU A 464 -18.41 -18.20 6.46
N ILE A 465 -18.30 -19.42 6.98
CA ILE A 465 -18.44 -19.70 8.41
C ILE A 465 -17.09 -19.43 9.09
N ALA A 466 -16.96 -18.28 9.75
CA ALA A 466 -15.72 -17.89 10.40
C ALA A 466 -15.46 -18.71 11.68
N SER A 467 -14.25 -19.28 11.79
CA SER A 467 -13.77 -19.88 13.04
C SER A 467 -13.43 -18.83 14.11
N PRO A 468 -13.70 -19.10 15.40
CA PRO A 468 -13.32 -18.25 16.53
C PRO A 468 -11.82 -17.90 16.52
N PRO A 469 -11.44 -16.71 17.01
CA PRO A 469 -12.28 -15.72 17.70
C PRO A 469 -13.01 -14.74 16.76
N ARG A 470 -13.04 -14.99 15.44
CA ARG A 470 -13.66 -14.04 14.50
C ARG A 470 -15.18 -13.96 14.66
N PRO A 471 -15.78 -12.77 14.50
CA PRO A 471 -17.24 -12.62 14.49
C PRO A 471 -17.87 -13.45 13.38
N LEU A 472 -18.95 -14.17 13.70
CA LEU A 472 -19.73 -14.89 12.71
C LEU A 472 -20.65 -13.93 11.95
N ARG A 473 -20.51 -13.93 10.62
CA ARG A 473 -21.28 -13.08 9.70
C ARG A 473 -21.98 -13.88 8.61
N TYR A 474 -22.06 -15.20 8.79
CA TYR A 474 -22.61 -16.10 7.81
C TYR A 474 -24.03 -15.68 7.42
N ARG A 475 -24.28 -15.55 6.11
CA ARG A 475 -25.52 -15.06 5.48
C ARG A 475 -25.85 -13.58 5.70
N ASP A 476 -24.98 -12.78 6.30
CA ASP A 476 -25.13 -11.32 6.28
C ASP A 476 -25.17 -10.83 4.82
N VAL A 477 -26.11 -9.92 4.52
CA VAL A 477 -26.13 -9.18 3.25
C VAL A 477 -25.55 -7.81 3.53
N VAL A 478 -24.47 -7.49 2.84
CA VAL A 478 -23.67 -6.29 3.06
C VAL A 478 -23.63 -5.43 1.80
N VAL A 479 -23.49 -4.13 2.00
CA VAL A 479 -23.08 -3.17 0.96
C VAL A 479 -21.56 -3.04 0.99
N PHE A 480 -20.95 -2.96 -0.19
CA PHE A 480 -19.52 -2.72 -0.35
C PHE A 480 -19.26 -1.56 -1.33
N ASP A 481 -18.06 -0.97 -1.25
CA ASP A 481 -17.59 0.00 -2.25
C ASP A 481 -17.11 -0.74 -3.50
N ALA A 482 -17.58 -0.35 -4.68
CA ALA A 482 -17.33 -1.10 -5.91
C ALA A 482 -15.89 -0.99 -6.44
N VAL A 483 -15.04 -0.18 -5.79
CA VAL A 483 -13.60 -0.10 -6.09
C VAL A 483 -12.85 -1.26 -5.38
N PRO A 484 -12.26 -2.22 -6.12
CA PRO A 484 -11.51 -3.30 -5.50
C PRO A 484 -10.23 -2.81 -4.81
N LEU A 485 -9.87 -3.43 -3.69
CA LEU A 485 -8.62 -3.17 -2.96
C LEU A 485 -7.41 -3.89 -3.55
N ASN A 486 -7.65 -5.00 -4.25
CA ASN A 486 -6.59 -5.77 -4.92
C ASN A 486 -6.57 -5.46 -6.43
N PRO A 487 -5.38 -5.45 -7.06
CA PRO A 487 -5.24 -5.17 -8.48
C PRO A 487 -5.99 -6.21 -9.32
N PRO A 488 -6.41 -5.86 -10.56
CA PRO A 488 -6.98 -6.82 -11.48
C PRO A 488 -5.95 -7.90 -11.88
N PRO A 489 -6.40 -9.11 -12.24
CA PRO A 489 -5.50 -10.17 -12.70
C PRO A 489 -4.80 -9.75 -14.00
N ALA A 490 -3.49 -9.97 -14.09
CA ALA A 490 -2.68 -9.62 -15.24
C ALA A 490 -2.71 -10.69 -16.34
N THR A 491 -2.96 -11.95 -15.96
CA THR A 491 -3.01 -13.10 -16.88
C THR A 491 -4.35 -13.83 -16.83
N ASP A 492 -4.65 -14.60 -17.87
CA ASP A 492 -5.85 -15.44 -17.92
C ASP A 492 -5.82 -16.59 -16.92
N GLU A 493 -4.64 -17.03 -16.50
CA GLU A 493 -4.47 -18.04 -15.45
C GLU A 493 -4.79 -17.46 -14.07
N GLU A 494 -4.24 -16.29 -13.74
CA GLU A 494 -4.61 -15.54 -12.52
C GLU A 494 -6.11 -15.25 -12.48
N ARG A 495 -6.72 -14.90 -13.62
CA ARG A 495 -8.15 -14.61 -13.73
C ARG A 495 -9.05 -15.76 -13.29
N ARG A 496 -8.62 -17.02 -13.44
CA ARG A 496 -9.42 -18.20 -13.04
C ARG A 496 -9.54 -18.36 -11.54
N HIS A 497 -8.54 -17.89 -10.78
CA HIS A 497 -8.48 -18.00 -9.33
C HIS A 497 -8.66 -16.65 -8.63
N HIS A 498 -8.84 -15.58 -9.39
CA HIS A 498 -8.94 -14.23 -8.86
C HIS A 498 -10.30 -13.95 -8.24
N ALA A 499 -10.29 -13.55 -6.97
CA ALA A 499 -11.44 -12.97 -6.29
C ALA A 499 -11.13 -11.52 -5.91
N HIS A 500 -11.94 -10.59 -6.44
CA HIS A 500 -11.87 -9.18 -6.05
C HIS A 500 -12.22 -9.01 -4.56
N VAL A 501 -11.43 -8.17 -3.89
CA VAL A 501 -11.62 -7.76 -2.50
C VAL A 501 -12.27 -6.38 -2.51
N TYR A 502 -13.45 -6.25 -1.93
CA TYR A 502 -14.16 -4.98 -1.82
C TYR A 502 -14.20 -4.53 -0.36
N PRO A 503 -14.05 -3.22 -0.07
CA PRO A 503 -14.18 -2.72 1.29
C PRO A 503 -15.65 -2.71 1.70
N PHE A 504 -15.90 -3.17 2.93
CA PHE A 504 -17.21 -3.15 3.56
C PHE A 504 -17.72 -1.70 3.77
N VAL A 505 -19.03 -1.49 3.58
CA VAL A 505 -19.70 -0.22 3.88
C VAL A 505 -20.67 -0.38 5.05
N THR A 506 -21.65 -1.28 4.94
CA THR A 506 -22.64 -1.52 6.00
C THR A 506 -23.33 -2.87 5.82
N THR A 507 -23.94 -3.39 6.88
CA THR A 507 -24.80 -4.58 6.83
C THR A 507 -26.25 -4.16 6.62
N LEU A 508 -26.90 -4.66 5.57
CA LEU A 508 -28.33 -4.43 5.32
C LEU A 508 -29.20 -5.38 6.15
N THR A 509 -28.82 -6.65 6.17
CA THR A 509 -29.55 -7.69 6.92
C THR A 509 -28.56 -8.65 7.54
N HIS A 510 -28.74 -8.91 8.84
CA HIS A 510 -27.97 -9.94 9.52
C HIS A 510 -28.54 -11.33 9.25
N GLY A 511 -27.67 -12.30 8.96
CA GLY A 511 -28.04 -13.70 8.83
C GLY A 511 -28.50 -14.29 10.16
N ASN A 512 -27.94 -13.80 11.29
CA ASN A 512 -28.25 -14.25 12.66
C ASN A 512 -28.04 -15.76 12.85
N TYR A 513 -26.94 -16.28 12.35
CA TYR A 513 -26.51 -17.65 12.60
C TYR A 513 -25.66 -17.73 13.87
N ARG A 514 -25.57 -18.94 14.41
CA ARG A 514 -24.58 -19.39 15.39
C ARG A 514 -23.72 -20.45 14.73
N ALA A 515 -22.45 -20.56 15.10
CA ALA A 515 -21.54 -21.53 14.51
C ALA A 515 -20.93 -22.42 15.59
N TYR A 516 -20.85 -23.69 15.27
CA TYR A 516 -20.13 -24.71 16.04
C TYR A 516 -19.20 -25.46 15.09
N PHE A 517 -18.31 -26.29 15.63
CA PHE A 517 -17.28 -26.93 14.84
C PHE A 517 -17.27 -28.43 15.07
N LEU A 518 -17.04 -29.14 13.98
CA LEU A 518 -16.77 -30.57 13.93
C LEU A 518 -15.30 -30.75 13.54
N ASP A 519 -14.55 -31.53 14.30
CA ASP A 519 -13.13 -31.79 14.04
C ASP A 519 -12.78 -33.27 14.30
N GLY A 520 -11.72 -33.80 13.69
CA GLY A 520 -11.19 -35.14 13.96
C GLY A 520 -10.77 -35.90 12.71
N ILE A 521 -10.75 -37.23 12.79
CA ILE A 521 -10.31 -38.09 11.69
C ILE A 521 -11.44 -38.25 10.67
N HIS A 522 -11.13 -38.07 9.39
CA HIS A 522 -12.11 -38.08 8.31
C HIS A 522 -12.87 -39.42 8.25
N PRO A 523 -14.21 -39.43 8.38
CA PRO A 523 -14.98 -40.68 8.54
C PRO A 523 -15.29 -41.41 7.22
N GLY A 524 -14.93 -40.78 6.08
CA GLY A 524 -15.29 -41.22 4.72
C GLY A 524 -16.43 -40.38 4.15
N GLU A 525 -16.47 -40.23 2.82
CA GLU A 525 -17.41 -39.33 2.14
C GLU A 525 -18.88 -39.68 2.41
N ASP A 526 -19.26 -40.97 2.37
CA ASP A 526 -20.62 -41.42 2.66
C ASP A 526 -21.12 -40.94 4.03
N VAL A 527 -20.24 -40.93 5.03
CA VAL A 527 -20.58 -40.49 6.40
C VAL A 527 -20.68 -38.97 6.47
N VAL A 528 -19.87 -38.23 5.71
CA VAL A 528 -19.99 -36.76 5.61
C VAL A 528 -21.32 -36.37 4.98
N GLU A 529 -21.79 -37.12 3.97
CA GLU A 529 -23.12 -36.95 3.38
C GLU A 529 -24.23 -37.24 4.40
N GLU A 530 -24.10 -38.32 5.20
CA GLU A 530 -25.02 -38.62 6.30
C GLU A 530 -25.08 -37.51 7.35
N ILE A 531 -23.92 -36.96 7.76
CA ILE A 531 -23.84 -35.83 8.71
C ILE A 531 -24.56 -34.61 8.13
N THR A 532 -24.30 -34.30 6.86
CA THR A 532 -24.91 -33.16 6.17
C THR A 532 -26.42 -33.32 6.06
N ALA A 533 -26.90 -34.52 5.73
CA ALA A 533 -28.33 -34.82 5.66
C ALA A 533 -29.00 -34.72 7.04
N ALA A 534 -28.35 -35.21 8.10
CA ALA A 534 -28.85 -35.14 9.48
C ALA A 534 -28.98 -33.68 9.97
N LEU A 535 -27.97 -32.84 9.71
CA LEU A 535 -28.00 -31.42 10.06
C LEU A 535 -29.04 -30.66 9.23
N LYS A 536 -29.14 -30.95 7.93
CA LYS A 536 -30.13 -30.32 7.04
C LYS A 536 -31.58 -30.62 7.47
N ALA A 537 -31.84 -31.82 8.00
CA ALA A 537 -33.16 -32.20 8.51
C ALA A 537 -33.62 -31.34 9.70
N VAL A 538 -32.69 -30.72 10.43
CA VAL A 538 -32.95 -29.77 11.53
C VAL A 538 -32.60 -28.33 11.14
N SER A 539 -32.62 -28.02 9.84
CA SER A 539 -32.36 -26.69 9.27
C SER A 539 -30.97 -26.12 9.55
N CYS A 540 -29.98 -26.98 9.82
CA CYS A 540 -28.59 -26.61 10.00
C CYS A 540 -27.79 -26.87 8.71
N GLU A 541 -26.73 -26.09 8.51
CA GLU A 541 -25.84 -26.23 7.35
C GLU A 541 -24.45 -26.69 7.81
N LEU A 542 -23.80 -27.54 7.01
CA LEU A 542 -22.42 -27.99 7.22
C LEU A 542 -21.54 -27.43 6.09
N GLU A 543 -20.42 -26.81 6.44
CA GLU A 543 -19.40 -26.36 5.49
C GLU A 543 -18.05 -27.01 5.83
N LEU A 544 -17.47 -27.72 4.87
CA LEU A 544 -16.11 -28.25 5.01
C LEU A 544 -15.11 -27.09 4.91
N MET A 545 -14.24 -26.96 5.91
CA MET A 545 -13.22 -25.91 5.96
C MET A 545 -11.80 -26.47 5.79
N SER A 546 -11.63 -27.77 6.03
CA SER A 546 -10.37 -28.50 5.81
C SER A 546 -10.16 -28.82 4.32
N SER A 547 -8.89 -28.84 3.90
CA SER A 547 -8.45 -29.38 2.62
C SER A 547 -8.03 -30.85 2.75
N ASP A 548 -7.77 -31.52 1.64
CA ASP A 548 -7.28 -32.91 1.64
C ASP A 548 -5.93 -33.12 2.36
N GLU A 549 -5.16 -32.05 2.55
CA GLU A 549 -3.88 -32.03 3.27
C GLU A 549 -4.04 -31.88 4.80
N TYR A 550 -5.26 -31.70 5.31
CA TYR A 550 -5.49 -31.61 6.75
C TYR A 550 -5.34 -33.01 7.35
N GLU A 551 -4.44 -33.16 8.32
CA GLU A 551 -4.16 -34.44 8.97
C GLU A 551 -4.34 -34.38 10.49
N VAL A 552 -4.91 -35.45 11.04
CA VAL A 552 -5.03 -35.69 12.47
C VAL A 552 -4.34 -37.01 12.78
N GLN A 553 -3.28 -36.95 13.60
CA GLN A 553 -2.43 -38.11 13.93
C GLN A 553 -1.91 -38.90 12.71
N GLY A 554 -1.57 -38.21 11.61
CA GLY A 554 -1.04 -38.83 10.39
C GLY A 554 -2.08 -39.57 9.54
N GLN A 555 -3.37 -39.30 9.77
CA GLN A 555 -4.48 -39.73 8.92
C GLN A 555 -5.20 -38.50 8.38
N ARG A 556 -5.89 -38.64 7.23
CA ARG A 556 -6.75 -37.58 6.68
C ARG A 556 -7.74 -37.12 7.76
N GLY A 557 -7.70 -35.85 8.09
CA GLY A 557 -8.59 -35.20 9.05
C GLY A 557 -9.80 -34.57 8.37
N ILE A 558 -10.73 -34.08 9.17
CA ILE A 558 -11.85 -33.26 8.74
C ILE A 558 -12.08 -32.16 9.76
N PHE A 559 -12.14 -30.92 9.29
CA PHE A 559 -12.59 -29.75 10.04
C PHE A 559 -13.74 -29.10 9.28
N ALA A 560 -14.87 -28.91 9.95
CA ALA A 560 -16.10 -28.39 9.36
C ALA A 560 -16.84 -27.43 10.31
N GLY A 561 -17.47 -26.41 9.72
CA GLY A 561 -18.32 -25.45 10.41
C GLY A 561 -19.78 -25.89 10.33
N ILE A 562 -20.48 -25.81 11.45
CA ILE A 562 -21.91 -26.09 11.56
C ILE A 562 -22.63 -24.77 11.80
N ALA A 563 -23.35 -24.28 10.79
CA ALA A 563 -24.15 -23.07 10.88
C ALA A 563 -25.58 -23.40 11.33
N LEU A 564 -25.96 -22.86 12.50
CA LEU A 564 -27.29 -22.95 13.09
C LEU A 564 -28.03 -21.62 12.92
N PRO A 565 -29.15 -21.55 12.18
CA PRO A 565 -29.94 -20.33 12.12
C PRO A 565 -30.59 -20.05 13.48
N ALA A 566 -30.97 -18.80 13.74
CA ALA A 566 -31.59 -18.41 15.01
C ALA A 566 -32.84 -19.23 15.39
N SER A 567 -33.56 -19.74 14.40
CA SER A 567 -34.76 -20.58 14.57
C SER A 567 -34.48 -22.05 14.90
N ALA A 568 -33.24 -22.53 14.74
CA ALA A 568 -32.87 -23.91 15.03
C ALA A 568 -32.46 -24.08 16.50
N SER A 569 -32.71 -25.27 17.03
CA SER A 569 -32.39 -25.67 18.41
C SER A 569 -31.03 -26.38 18.47
N GLU A 570 -30.15 -25.94 19.37
CA GLU A 570 -28.88 -26.61 19.66
C GLU A 570 -29.11 -28.05 20.14
N ILE A 571 -30.20 -28.29 20.87
CA ILE A 571 -30.56 -29.62 21.39
C ILE A 571 -30.85 -30.58 20.23
N ASP A 572 -31.65 -30.14 19.26
CA ASP A 572 -32.03 -30.98 18.11
C ASP A 572 -30.84 -31.20 17.18
N ALA A 573 -30.02 -30.17 16.96
CA ALA A 573 -28.79 -30.27 16.18
C ALA A 573 -27.77 -31.22 16.83
N CYS A 574 -27.56 -31.09 18.14
CA CYS A 574 -26.70 -31.99 18.91
C CYS A 574 -27.19 -33.44 18.84
N ALA A 575 -28.50 -33.66 19.04
CA ALA A 575 -29.09 -34.99 18.97
C ALA A 575 -29.01 -35.61 17.56
N ALA A 576 -29.21 -34.81 16.51
CA ALA A 576 -29.07 -35.25 15.12
C ALA A 576 -27.63 -35.64 14.79
N LEU A 577 -26.65 -34.81 15.19
CA LEU A 577 -25.24 -35.05 14.95
C LEU A 577 -24.73 -36.26 15.74
N ALA A 578 -25.13 -36.40 17.01
CA ALA A 578 -24.73 -37.50 17.89
C ALA A 578 -25.06 -38.88 17.31
N ARG A 579 -26.20 -39.05 16.63
CA ARG A 579 -26.60 -40.34 16.02
C ARG A 579 -25.60 -40.87 15.00
N VAL A 580 -24.89 -39.97 14.32
CA VAL A 580 -23.92 -40.31 13.28
C VAL A 580 -22.49 -40.29 13.83
N VAL A 581 -22.20 -39.36 14.75
CA VAL A 581 -20.82 -38.99 15.14
C VAL A 581 -20.33 -39.68 16.42
N ASP A 582 -21.18 -40.03 17.39
CA ASP A 582 -20.73 -40.46 18.75
C ASP A 582 -19.89 -41.75 18.80
N THR A 583 -19.89 -42.53 17.72
CA THR A 583 -19.13 -43.78 17.56
C THR A 583 -17.86 -43.61 16.71
N ARG A 584 -17.53 -42.37 16.32
CA ARG A 584 -16.43 -42.03 15.41
C ARG A 584 -15.36 -41.20 16.12
N GLN A 585 -14.18 -41.09 15.51
CA GLN A 585 -13.07 -40.25 16.00
C GLN A 585 -13.27 -38.79 15.58
N LEU A 586 -14.43 -38.23 15.92
CA LEU A 586 -14.87 -36.89 15.59
C LEU A 586 -15.43 -36.20 16.83
N THR A 587 -15.10 -34.93 17.01
CA THR A 587 -15.48 -34.10 18.14
C THR A 587 -16.37 -32.92 17.74
N PHE A 588 -17.38 -32.61 18.56
CA PHE A 588 -18.24 -31.44 18.42
C PHE A 588 -18.61 -30.81 19.78
N ALA A 589 -17.66 -30.83 20.73
CA ALA A 589 -17.88 -30.43 22.12
C ALA A 589 -18.62 -29.10 22.31
N GLY A 590 -18.31 -28.08 21.49
CA GLY A 590 -18.94 -26.77 21.57
C GLY A 590 -20.46 -26.81 21.36
N LEU A 591 -20.96 -27.62 20.41
CA LEU A 591 -22.39 -27.79 20.17
C LEU A 591 -23.05 -28.58 21.31
N ALA A 592 -22.38 -29.62 21.83
CA ALA A 592 -22.88 -30.41 22.95
C ALA A 592 -23.06 -29.54 24.21
N ARG A 593 -22.07 -28.68 24.52
CA ARG A 593 -22.16 -27.73 25.63
C ARG A 593 -23.29 -26.73 25.45
N ALA A 594 -23.43 -26.16 24.25
CA ALA A 594 -24.51 -25.20 23.97
C ALA A 594 -25.90 -25.84 24.03
N ALA A 595 -26.02 -27.14 23.75
CA ALA A 595 -27.23 -27.92 23.95
C ALA A 595 -27.52 -28.26 25.42
N GLY A 596 -26.61 -27.95 26.35
CA GLY A 596 -26.72 -28.28 27.77
C GLY A 596 -26.38 -29.74 28.11
N ASP A 597 -25.74 -30.48 27.20
CA ASP A 597 -25.29 -31.87 27.43
C ASP A 597 -23.81 -31.89 27.83
N GLU A 598 -23.54 -31.55 29.10
CA GLU A 598 -22.16 -31.44 29.61
C GLU A 598 -21.42 -32.78 29.57
N ALA A 599 -22.12 -33.90 29.82
CA ALA A 599 -21.52 -35.22 29.74
C ALA A 599 -21.01 -35.55 28.33
N ARG A 600 -21.76 -35.17 27.29
CA ARG A 600 -21.28 -35.30 25.91
C ARG A 600 -20.18 -34.28 25.63
N ALA A 601 -20.28 -33.04 26.11
CA ALA A 601 -19.24 -32.04 25.92
C ALA A 601 -17.88 -32.53 26.47
N GLU A 602 -17.84 -32.99 27.72
CA GLU A 602 -16.64 -33.52 28.37
C GLU A 602 -16.05 -34.74 27.62
N LYS A 603 -16.92 -35.66 27.17
CA LYS A 603 -16.48 -36.81 26.35
C LYS A 603 -15.77 -36.35 25.06
N HIS A 604 -16.35 -35.36 24.38
CA HIS A 604 -15.84 -34.85 23.11
C HIS A 604 -14.59 -33.97 23.29
N GLU A 605 -14.44 -33.30 24.42
CA GLU A 605 -13.20 -32.59 24.80
C GLU A 605 -12.06 -33.56 25.11
N ALA A 606 -12.32 -34.62 25.87
CA ALA A 606 -11.33 -35.67 26.13
C ALA A 606 -10.85 -36.34 24.83
N LEU A 607 -11.77 -36.55 23.88
CA LEU A 607 -11.40 -37.04 22.54
C LEU A 607 -10.56 -36.03 21.76
N ALA A 608 -10.88 -34.74 21.84
CA ALA A 608 -10.09 -33.68 21.20
C ALA A 608 -8.65 -33.65 21.76
N GLU A 609 -8.48 -33.79 23.08
CA GLU A 609 -7.17 -33.90 23.74
C GLU A 609 -6.40 -35.15 23.28
N GLU A 610 -7.07 -36.30 23.17
CA GLU A 610 -6.48 -37.55 22.66
C GLU A 610 -5.97 -37.36 21.22
N LEU A 611 -6.78 -36.72 20.37
CA LEU A 611 -6.47 -36.44 18.97
C LEU A 611 -5.47 -35.28 18.77
N ARG A 612 -5.21 -34.49 19.81
CA ARG A 612 -4.33 -33.29 19.82
C ARG A 612 -4.85 -32.16 18.91
N LEU A 613 -6.14 -31.88 18.99
CA LEU A 613 -6.84 -30.83 18.24
C LEU A 613 -6.85 -29.47 18.94
#